data_AF-A0A7J8QGZ7-F1
#
_entry.id   AF-A0A7J8QGZ7-F1
#
_cell.length_a   1.000
_cell.length_b   1.000
_cell.length_c   1.000
_cell.angle_alpha   90.00
_cell.angle_beta   90.00
_cell.angle_gamma   90.00
#
_symmetry.space_group_name_H-M   'P 1'
#
loop_
_entity.id
_entity.type
_entity.pdbx_description
1 polymer ?
#
loop_
_entity_poly.entity_id
_entity_poly.type
_entity_poly.pdbx_seq_one_letter_code
_entity_poly.pdbx_strand_id
1 'polypeptide(L)'
;MEVERVQAIVSSSLAKDNIPLEFVRPEDEQPAITTFHGLIPDIPVIDFNHPDQDHIIHLIANASRDWGIFQVVNHGIPFHLIQKLQQVGKEFFDLPQEEKEVYAKPPGALTLEGYGSKIGKDVNGKKNWADHLFHKIWPASCINHQFWPKNPPSYRPVNEEYAQEVRKVVDKLFKWLSMGLGLEADVLKQGVGGEEIEYLMKINYYPPCPRPDLTLGVTSHTDLSAMTVLVP
;
A
#
# COMPACT_ATOMS: atom_id res chain seq x y z
N MET A 1 23.69 -9.86 -12.34
CA MET A 1 23.83 -8.68 -11.45
C MET A 1 23.02 -8.99 -10.21
N GLU A 2 23.64 -8.85 -9.05
CA GLU A 2 22.98 -9.01 -7.76
C GLU A 2 21.86 -7.97 -7.64
N VAL A 3 20.70 -8.37 -7.12
CA VAL A 3 19.58 -7.46 -6.92
C VAL A 3 19.86 -6.63 -5.67
N GLU A 4 20.27 -5.38 -5.88
CA GLU A 4 20.59 -4.49 -4.76
C GLU A 4 19.29 -3.96 -4.12
N ARG A 5 19.10 -4.25 -2.83
CA ARG A 5 17.94 -3.80 -2.02
C ARG A 5 18.21 -2.43 -1.42
N VAL A 6 17.19 -1.58 -1.32
CA VAL A 6 17.38 -0.22 -0.80
C VAL A 6 17.84 -0.26 0.65
N GLN A 7 17.21 -1.11 1.48
CA GLN A 7 17.59 -1.29 2.88
C GLN A 7 19.05 -1.75 3.05
N ALA A 8 19.59 -2.53 2.12
CA ALA A 8 20.97 -3.01 2.18
C ALA A 8 22.02 -1.90 1.93
N ILE A 9 21.65 -0.84 1.18
CA ILE A 9 22.58 0.25 0.82
C ILE A 9 22.48 1.48 1.75
N VAL A 10 21.55 1.46 2.71
CA VAL A 10 21.28 2.61 3.62
C VAL A 10 22.53 3.02 4.38
N SER A 11 23.20 2.08 5.05
CA SER A 11 24.38 2.38 5.88
C SER A 11 25.52 3.02 5.08
N SER A 12 25.75 2.53 3.85
CA SER A 12 26.76 3.09 2.93
C SER A 12 26.37 4.49 2.44
N SER A 13 25.08 4.69 2.17
CA SER A 13 24.55 5.98 1.68
C SER A 13 24.60 7.04 2.78
N LEU A 14 24.20 6.69 4.01
CA LEU A 14 24.29 7.57 5.18
C LEU A 14 25.74 7.96 5.49
N ALA A 15 26.68 7.01 5.44
CA ALA A 15 28.10 7.30 5.68
C ALA A 15 28.72 8.25 4.64
N LYS A 16 28.18 8.28 3.42
CA LYS A 16 28.63 9.16 2.32
C LYS A 16 27.84 10.46 2.21
N ASP A 17 26.80 10.62 3.03
CA ASP A 17 25.82 11.71 2.93
C ASP A 17 25.28 11.90 1.50
N ASN A 18 25.07 10.78 0.78
CA ASN A 18 24.68 10.80 -0.61
C ASN A 18 23.96 9.51 -1.02
N ILE A 19 23.22 9.56 -2.12
CA ILE A 19 22.50 8.41 -2.70
C ILE A 19 23.03 8.07 -4.10
N PRO A 20 22.92 6.81 -4.55
CA PRO A 20 23.29 6.44 -5.93
C PRO A 20 22.47 7.20 -6.99
N LEU A 21 23.08 7.46 -8.14
CA LEU A 21 22.52 8.31 -9.22
C LEU A 21 21.21 7.78 -9.82
N GLU A 22 20.96 6.48 -9.72
CA GLU A 22 19.67 5.89 -10.13
C GLU A 22 18.49 6.31 -9.24
N PHE A 23 18.72 6.79 -8.02
CA PHE A 23 17.66 7.26 -7.12
C PHE A 23 17.43 8.77 -7.21
N VAL A 24 18.43 9.52 -7.71
CA VAL A 24 18.32 10.97 -7.90
C VAL A 24 17.31 11.28 -9.01
N ARG A 25 16.21 11.97 -8.69
CA ARG A 25 15.16 12.35 -9.63
C ARG A 25 15.63 13.48 -10.57
N PRO A 26 15.03 13.60 -11.78
CA PRO A 26 15.10 14.83 -12.57
C PRO A 26 14.73 16.05 -11.74
N GLU A 27 15.31 17.21 -12.03
CA GLU A 27 15.16 18.43 -11.22
C GLU A 27 13.68 18.84 -11.03
N ASP A 28 12.86 18.70 -12.07
CA ASP A 28 11.42 18.96 -12.07
C ASP A 28 10.58 17.93 -11.29
N GLU A 29 11.20 16.84 -10.83
CA GLU A 29 10.58 15.81 -9.99
C GLU A 29 11.20 15.71 -8.59
N GLN A 30 12.21 16.54 -8.28
CA GLN A 30 12.88 16.48 -6.98
C GLN A 30 11.97 17.03 -5.87
N PRO A 31 11.87 16.33 -4.72
CA PRO A 31 11.11 16.84 -3.58
C PRO A 31 11.51 18.24 -3.12
N ALA A 32 12.78 18.64 -3.25
CA ALA A 32 13.22 20.01 -2.93
C ALA A 32 12.41 21.10 -3.66
N ILE A 33 11.94 20.81 -4.87
CA ILE A 33 11.25 21.76 -5.75
C ILE A 33 9.75 21.50 -5.75
N THR A 34 9.36 20.23 -5.74
CA THR A 34 7.97 19.80 -5.95
C THR A 34 7.16 19.66 -4.67
N THR A 35 7.79 19.63 -3.49
CA THR A 35 7.06 19.53 -2.23
C THR A 35 6.19 20.77 -2.04
N PHE A 36 4.89 20.54 -1.88
CA PHE A 36 3.95 21.60 -1.56
C PHE A 36 4.12 22.06 -0.11
N HIS A 37 4.45 23.34 0.09
CA HIS A 37 4.66 23.97 1.40
C HIS A 37 3.50 24.88 1.83
N GLY A 38 2.33 24.78 1.19
CA GLY A 38 1.15 25.55 1.56
C GLY A 38 0.36 24.93 2.71
N LEU A 39 -0.87 25.41 2.91
CA LEU A 39 -1.78 24.86 3.90
C LEU A 39 -2.11 23.40 3.56
N ILE A 40 -1.94 22.51 4.53
CA ILE A 40 -2.26 21.09 4.39
C ILE A 40 -3.73 20.98 3.97
N PRO A 41 -4.04 20.36 2.81
CA PRO A 41 -5.42 20.15 2.40
C PRO A 41 -6.17 19.32 3.43
N ASP A 42 -7.39 19.76 3.78
CA ASP A 42 -8.24 19.05 4.74
C ASP A 42 -8.92 17.86 4.04
N ILE A 43 -8.22 16.72 4.02
CA ILE A 43 -8.74 15.48 3.43
C ILE A 43 -9.99 15.05 4.22
N PRO A 44 -11.14 14.79 3.56
CA PRO A 44 -12.38 14.46 4.26
C PRO A 44 -12.20 13.28 5.22
N VAL A 45 -12.78 13.39 6.41
CA VAL A 45 -12.82 12.32 7.41
C VAL A 45 -14.27 11.86 7.56
N ILE A 46 -14.52 10.57 7.35
CA ILE A 46 -15.87 10.00 7.34
C ILE A 46 -16.02 9.01 8.50
N ASP A 47 -16.98 9.26 9.38
CA ASP A 47 -17.32 8.40 10.51
C ASP A 47 -18.34 7.32 10.10
N PHE A 48 -17.92 6.06 10.12
CA PHE A 48 -18.78 4.91 9.78
C PHE A 48 -19.85 4.62 10.84
N ASN A 49 -19.74 5.19 12.04
CA ASN A 49 -20.73 5.06 13.11
C ASN A 49 -21.73 6.22 13.13
N HIS A 50 -21.70 7.12 12.15
CA HIS A 50 -22.69 8.19 12.07
C HIS A 50 -24.11 7.58 12.00
N PRO A 51 -25.07 8.06 12.80
CA PRO A 51 -26.39 7.42 12.92
C PRO A 51 -27.25 7.55 11.66
N ASP A 52 -26.99 8.59 10.86
CA ASP A 52 -27.63 8.80 9.56
C ASP A 52 -26.77 8.19 8.45
N GLN A 53 -27.26 7.09 7.86
CA GLN A 53 -26.60 6.39 6.78
C GLN A 53 -26.63 7.19 5.46
N ASP A 54 -27.69 7.96 5.20
CA ASP A 54 -27.79 8.75 3.98
C ASP A 54 -26.76 9.88 4.00
N HIS A 55 -26.50 10.44 5.18
CA HIS A 55 -25.39 11.37 5.38
C HIS A 55 -24.03 10.74 5.02
N ILE A 56 -23.75 9.50 5.48
CA ILE A 56 -22.51 8.78 5.14
C ILE A 56 -22.40 8.57 3.62
N ILE A 57 -23.48 8.13 2.98
CA ILE A 57 -23.53 7.90 1.53
C ILE A 57 -23.20 9.18 0.76
N HIS A 58 -23.79 10.31 1.15
CA HIS A 58 -23.51 11.60 0.53
C HIS A 58 -22.07 12.06 0.75
N LEU A 59 -21.52 11.91 1.97
CA LEU A 59 -20.12 12.26 2.25
C LEU A 59 -19.15 11.42 1.41
N ILE A 60 -19.37 10.11 1.33
CA ILE A 60 -18.53 9.20 0.53
C ILE A 60 -18.59 9.58 -0.95
N ALA A 61 -19.79 9.77 -1.51
CA ALA A 61 -19.95 10.13 -2.92
C ALA A 61 -19.28 11.47 -3.26
N ASN A 62 -19.45 12.48 -2.40
CA ASN A 62 -18.84 13.80 -2.60
C ASN A 62 -17.31 13.73 -2.45
N ALA A 63 -16.79 13.07 -1.41
CA ALA A 63 -15.35 12.92 -1.22
C ALA A 63 -14.71 12.15 -2.37
N SER A 64 -15.34 11.08 -2.85
CA SER A 64 -14.86 10.33 -4.02
C SER A 64 -14.88 11.14 -5.31
N ARG A 65 -15.90 11.99 -5.54
CA ARG A 65 -15.98 12.85 -6.72
C ARG A 65 -14.96 13.98 -6.68
N ASP A 66 -14.85 14.66 -5.53
CA ASP A 66 -14.13 15.93 -5.43
C ASP A 66 -12.66 15.74 -5.07
N TRP A 67 -12.33 14.68 -4.31
CA TRP A 67 -10.97 14.39 -3.83
C TRP A 67 -10.38 13.09 -4.39
N GLY A 68 -11.20 12.05 -4.58
CA GLY A 68 -10.72 10.71 -4.91
C GLY A 68 -10.00 9.98 -3.76
N ILE A 69 -9.87 10.62 -2.59
CA ILE A 69 -9.30 10.06 -1.35
C ILE A 69 -10.00 10.66 -0.13
N PHE A 70 -10.15 9.86 0.92
CA PHE A 70 -10.68 10.30 2.22
C PHE A 70 -10.22 9.34 3.32
N GLN A 71 -10.30 9.79 4.57
CA GLN A 71 -10.04 8.99 5.75
C GLN A 71 -11.35 8.40 6.27
N VAL A 72 -11.30 7.19 6.81
CA VAL A 72 -12.43 6.56 7.48
C VAL A 72 -12.09 6.33 8.95
N VAL A 73 -13.01 6.68 9.85
CA VAL A 73 -12.90 6.40 11.29
C VAL A 73 -14.07 5.54 11.73
N ASN A 74 -13.91 4.86 12.87
CA ASN A 74 -14.90 3.92 13.39
C ASN A 74 -15.32 2.84 12.37
N HIS A 75 -14.40 2.46 11.48
CA HIS A 75 -14.62 1.51 10.38
C HIS A 75 -14.91 0.07 10.86
N GLY A 76 -14.62 -0.24 12.12
CA GLY A 76 -14.95 -1.52 12.76
C GLY A 76 -13.82 -2.55 12.78
N ILE A 77 -12.67 -2.27 12.15
CA ILE A 77 -11.47 -3.11 12.28
C ILE A 77 -10.89 -2.90 13.69
N PRO A 78 -10.66 -3.96 14.49
CA PRO A 78 -10.10 -3.81 15.81
C PRO A 78 -8.74 -3.12 15.79
N PHE A 79 -8.56 -2.09 16.62
CA PHE A 79 -7.30 -1.34 16.68
C PHE A 79 -6.07 -2.24 16.94
N HIS A 80 -6.21 -3.21 17.83
CA HIS A 80 -5.14 -4.16 18.15
C HIS A 80 -4.73 -5.05 16.96
N LEU A 81 -5.64 -5.29 16.00
CA LEU A 81 -5.34 -6.05 14.78
C LEU A 81 -4.50 -5.21 13.82
N ILE A 82 -4.80 -3.92 13.68
CA ILE A 82 -3.98 -2.98 12.90
C ILE A 82 -2.56 -2.90 13.49
N GLN A 83 -2.45 -2.80 14.82
CA GLN A 83 -1.15 -2.80 15.50
C GLN A 83 -0.36 -4.09 15.24
N LYS A 84 -1.01 -5.24 15.33
CA LYS A 84 -0.39 -6.54 15.00
C LYS A 84 0.03 -6.60 13.54
N LEU A 85 -0.77 -6.10 12.61
CA LEU A 85 -0.46 -6.06 11.18
C LEU A 85 0.80 -5.24 10.91
N GLN A 86 0.87 -4.03 11.47
CA GLN A 86 2.07 -3.18 11.38
C GLN A 86 3.28 -3.87 12.02
N GLN A 87 3.10 -4.51 13.18
CA GLN A 87 4.16 -5.21 13.90
C GLN A 87 4.74 -6.39 13.08
N VAL A 88 3.90 -7.27 12.52
CA VAL A 88 4.39 -8.41 11.73
C VAL A 88 5.06 -7.97 10.42
N GLY A 89 4.60 -6.87 9.82
CA GLY A 89 5.25 -6.24 8.67
C GLY A 89 6.63 -5.69 9.04
N LYS A 90 6.74 -4.98 10.16
CA LYS A 90 8.01 -4.48 10.69
C LYS A 90 8.98 -5.61 11.02
N GLU A 91 8.52 -6.63 11.73
CA GLU A 91 9.33 -7.80 12.09
C GLU A 91 9.89 -8.51 10.86
N PHE A 92 9.11 -8.62 9.77
CA PHE A 92 9.62 -9.14 8.50
C PHE A 92 10.77 -8.28 7.93
N PHE A 93 10.63 -6.95 7.90
CA PHE A 93 11.68 -6.07 7.38
C PHE A 93 12.92 -5.97 8.27
N ASP A 94 12.77 -6.26 9.57
CA ASP A 94 13.86 -6.36 10.55
C ASP A 94 14.65 -7.67 10.42
N LEU A 95 14.17 -8.67 9.66
CA LEU A 95 14.90 -9.91 9.41
C LEU A 95 16.21 -9.68 8.64
N PRO A 96 17.19 -10.60 8.78
CA PRO A 96 18.35 -10.65 7.91
C PRO A 96 17.96 -10.65 6.43
N GLN A 97 18.79 -10.01 5.60
CA GLN A 97 18.53 -9.87 4.17
C GLN A 97 18.31 -11.22 3.48
N GLU A 98 19.10 -12.23 3.84
CA GLU A 98 19.01 -13.60 3.31
C GLU A 98 17.65 -14.25 3.57
N GLU A 99 17.06 -14.02 4.75
CA GLU A 99 15.73 -14.55 5.09
C GLU A 99 14.62 -13.87 4.28
N LYS A 100 14.77 -12.57 3.97
CA LYS A 100 13.82 -11.83 3.13
C LYS A 100 13.91 -12.25 1.66
N GLU A 101 15.12 -12.56 1.17
CA GLU A 101 15.34 -13.00 -0.22
C GLU A 101 14.64 -14.34 -0.54
N VAL A 102 14.34 -15.17 0.46
CA VAL A 102 13.54 -16.40 0.25
C VAL A 102 12.18 -16.10 -0.36
N TYR A 103 11.62 -14.92 -0.10
CA TYR A 103 10.33 -14.47 -0.61
C TYR A 103 10.46 -13.60 -1.85
N ALA A 104 11.68 -13.40 -2.38
CA ALA A 104 11.90 -12.51 -3.50
C ALA A 104 11.08 -12.91 -4.72
N LYS A 105 10.57 -11.90 -5.44
CA LYS A 105 9.94 -12.16 -6.74
C LYS A 105 10.96 -12.88 -7.65
N PRO A 106 10.64 -14.07 -8.20
CA PRO A 106 11.58 -14.77 -9.06
C PRO A 106 11.86 -14.01 -10.36
N PRO A 107 13.11 -13.98 -10.86
CA PRO A 107 13.44 -13.34 -12.13
C PRO A 107 12.61 -13.89 -13.29
N GLY A 108 12.03 -13.00 -14.10
CA GLY A 108 11.20 -13.39 -15.25
C GLY A 108 9.80 -13.92 -14.90
N ALA A 109 9.44 -14.00 -13.62
CA ALA A 109 8.10 -14.44 -13.24
C ALA A 109 7.04 -13.40 -13.62
N LEU A 110 5.92 -13.88 -14.15
CA LEU A 110 4.75 -13.08 -14.51
C LEU A 110 3.99 -12.57 -13.27
N THR A 111 4.13 -13.23 -12.12
CA THR A 111 3.51 -12.78 -10.86
C THR A 111 4.08 -11.42 -10.42
N LEU A 112 3.24 -10.62 -9.77
CA LEU A 112 3.66 -9.40 -9.09
C LEU A 112 4.08 -9.67 -7.64
N GLU A 113 3.84 -10.88 -7.14
CA GLU A 113 4.08 -11.24 -5.75
C GLU A 113 5.56 -11.47 -5.44
N GLY A 114 5.90 -11.22 -4.18
CA GLY A 114 7.22 -11.42 -3.60
C GLY A 114 7.81 -10.15 -3.00
N TYR A 115 8.95 -10.35 -2.34
CA TYR A 115 9.82 -9.32 -1.82
C TYR A 115 10.63 -8.66 -2.96
N GLY A 116 10.70 -7.34 -2.92
CA GLY A 116 11.05 -6.54 -4.08
C GLY A 116 11.54 -5.15 -3.71
N SER A 117 12.36 -4.57 -4.57
CA SER A 117 12.71 -3.14 -4.55
C SER A 117 12.46 -2.75 -5.98
N LYS A 118 11.24 -2.28 -6.30
CA LYS A 118 10.64 -2.37 -7.65
C LYS A 118 11.70 -2.13 -8.74
N ILE A 119 12.19 -3.22 -9.35
CA ILE A 119 13.22 -3.22 -10.39
C ILE A 119 12.52 -3.00 -11.72
N GLY A 120 11.90 -1.85 -11.82
CA GLY A 120 11.49 -1.25 -13.07
C GLY A 120 12.10 0.13 -13.02
N LYS A 121 13.13 0.34 -13.84
CA LYS A 121 13.48 1.69 -14.27
C LYS A 121 12.17 2.35 -14.69
N ASP A 122 11.86 3.52 -14.15
CA ASP A 122 10.85 4.35 -14.80
C ASP A 122 11.31 4.65 -16.24
N VAL A 123 10.48 5.36 -17.01
CA VAL A 123 10.80 5.67 -18.42
C VAL A 123 12.20 6.29 -18.58
N ASN A 124 12.71 6.92 -17.51
CA ASN A 124 14.00 7.62 -17.45
C ASN A 124 15.12 6.84 -16.76
N GLY A 125 14.90 5.57 -16.38
CA GLY A 125 15.96 4.78 -15.76
C GLY A 125 16.07 4.89 -14.25
N LYS A 126 15.14 5.58 -13.56
CA LYS A 126 15.24 5.88 -12.13
C LYS A 126 14.54 4.82 -11.26
N LYS A 127 15.01 4.69 -10.02
CA LYS A 127 14.51 3.78 -8.99
C LYS A 127 13.89 4.56 -7.83
N ASN A 128 12.99 3.91 -7.11
CA ASN A 128 12.40 4.43 -5.88
C ASN A 128 13.24 4.03 -4.65
N TRP A 129 13.29 4.89 -3.64
CA TRP A 129 13.92 4.63 -2.35
C TRP A 129 13.00 3.83 -1.42
N ALA A 130 12.64 2.61 -1.84
CA ALA A 130 11.78 1.73 -1.07
C ALA A 130 11.99 0.26 -1.42
N ASP A 131 11.83 -0.58 -0.40
CA ASP A 131 11.62 -2.02 -0.53
C ASP A 131 10.13 -2.32 -0.28
N HIS A 132 9.66 -3.48 -0.72
CA HIS A 132 8.29 -3.91 -0.50
C HIS A 132 8.15 -5.42 -0.44
N LEU A 133 7.08 -5.88 0.19
CA LEU A 133 6.55 -7.23 0.07
C LEU A 133 5.14 -7.14 -0.51
N PHE A 134 4.89 -7.83 -1.62
CA PHE A 134 3.60 -7.86 -2.31
C PHE A 134 3.05 -9.28 -2.36
N HIS A 135 1.80 -9.50 -1.98
CA HIS A 135 1.18 -10.83 -2.05
C HIS A 135 -0.35 -10.73 -2.03
N LYS A 136 -1.03 -11.76 -2.53
CA LYS A 136 -2.49 -11.87 -2.47
C LYS A 136 -2.93 -12.29 -1.06
N ILE A 137 -4.00 -11.66 -0.57
CA ILE A 137 -4.65 -11.97 0.73
C ILE A 137 -6.09 -12.45 0.59
N TRP A 138 -6.70 -12.33 -0.59
CA TRP A 138 -8.04 -12.84 -0.90
C TRP A 138 -8.25 -12.95 -2.42
N PRO A 139 -9.09 -13.88 -2.93
CA PRO A 139 -9.72 -15.00 -2.22
C PRO A 139 -8.71 -16.09 -1.84
N ALA A 140 -9.08 -16.95 -0.88
CA ALA A 140 -8.20 -18.02 -0.38
C ALA A 140 -7.68 -18.96 -1.49
N SER A 141 -8.48 -19.17 -2.55
CA SER A 141 -8.13 -19.96 -3.74
C SER A 141 -6.96 -19.38 -4.53
N CYS A 142 -6.71 -18.08 -4.44
CA CYS A 142 -5.67 -17.37 -5.18
C CYS A 142 -4.43 -17.05 -4.33
N ILE A 143 -4.45 -17.35 -3.02
CA ILE A 143 -3.33 -17.07 -2.13
C ILE A 143 -2.19 -18.04 -2.40
N ASN A 144 -1.02 -17.47 -2.73
CA ASN A 144 0.21 -18.24 -2.85
C ASN A 144 1.08 -18.06 -1.61
N HIS A 145 0.94 -19.00 -0.67
CA HIS A 145 1.67 -18.96 0.61
C HIS A 145 3.20 -19.05 0.48
N GLN A 146 3.75 -19.33 -0.71
CA GLN A 146 5.20 -19.26 -0.90
C GLN A 146 5.75 -17.83 -0.71
N PHE A 147 4.92 -16.81 -0.94
CA PHE A 147 5.26 -15.40 -0.76
C PHE A 147 4.86 -14.83 0.60
N TRP A 148 4.36 -15.67 1.50
CA TRP A 148 3.98 -15.28 2.85
C TRP A 148 5.12 -15.59 3.83
N PRO A 149 5.65 -14.58 4.53
CA PRO A 149 6.62 -14.76 5.60
C PRO A 149 6.21 -15.85 6.60
N LYS A 150 7.12 -16.78 6.84
CA LYS A 150 7.05 -17.77 7.93
C LYS A 150 7.56 -17.22 9.25
N ASN A 151 8.41 -16.19 9.17
CA ASN A 151 8.94 -15.43 10.29
C ASN A 151 8.47 -13.97 10.13
N PRO A 152 7.77 -13.38 11.10
CA PRO A 152 7.30 -14.03 12.34
C PRO A 152 6.19 -15.06 12.07
N PRO A 153 6.04 -16.13 12.88
CA PRO A 153 4.98 -17.14 12.70
C PRO A 153 3.56 -16.55 12.78
N SER A 154 3.40 -15.40 13.43
CA SER A 154 2.16 -14.64 13.53
C SER A 154 1.78 -13.92 12.24
N TYR A 155 2.68 -13.80 11.25
CA TYR A 155 2.41 -13.07 10.00
C TYR A 155 1.15 -13.58 9.31
N ARG A 156 1.08 -14.90 9.11
CA ARG A 156 -0.04 -15.55 8.43
C ARG A 156 -1.39 -15.33 9.15
N PRO A 157 -1.57 -15.75 10.42
CA PRO A 157 -2.87 -15.60 11.08
C PRO A 157 -3.31 -14.13 11.19
N VAL A 158 -2.38 -13.19 11.38
CA VAL A 158 -2.70 -11.76 11.41
C VAL A 158 -3.18 -11.25 10.05
N ASN A 159 -2.54 -11.66 8.95
CA ASN A 159 -2.96 -11.28 7.60
C ASN A 159 -4.30 -11.91 7.20
N GLU A 160 -4.55 -13.17 7.58
CA GLU A 160 -5.84 -13.85 7.35
C GLU A 160 -6.98 -13.15 8.12
N GLU A 161 -6.76 -12.80 9.39
CA GLU A 161 -7.73 -12.05 10.20
C GLU A 161 -7.98 -10.64 9.62
N TYR A 162 -6.91 -9.92 9.25
CA TYR A 162 -7.04 -8.61 8.63
C TYR A 162 -7.79 -8.65 7.29
N ALA A 163 -7.54 -9.65 6.45
CA ALA A 163 -8.24 -9.82 5.17
C ALA A 163 -9.76 -9.96 5.37
N GLN A 164 -10.19 -10.65 6.44
CA GLN A 164 -11.61 -10.77 6.77
C GLN A 164 -12.22 -9.44 7.22
N GLU A 165 -11.52 -8.68 8.06
CA GLU A 165 -12.03 -7.41 8.57
C GLU A 165 -12.02 -6.29 7.52
N VAL A 166 -10.96 -6.19 6.70
CA VAL A 166 -10.87 -5.16 5.65
C VAL A 166 -11.93 -5.36 4.56
N ARG A 167 -12.28 -6.61 4.24
CA ARG A 167 -13.39 -6.94 3.32
C ARG A 167 -14.71 -6.33 3.78
N LYS A 168 -15.02 -6.38 5.08
CA LYS A 168 -16.27 -5.77 5.62
C LYS A 168 -16.29 -4.26 5.42
N VAL A 169 -15.14 -3.59 5.54
CA VAL A 169 -15.00 -2.15 5.29
C VAL A 169 -15.20 -1.86 3.81
N VAL A 170 -14.52 -2.60 2.93
CA VAL A 170 -14.60 -2.42 1.48
C VAL A 170 -16.00 -2.73 0.94
N ASP A 171 -16.68 -3.74 1.47
CA ASP A 171 -18.08 -4.07 1.12
C ASP A 171 -19.02 -2.90 1.46
N LYS A 172 -18.87 -2.27 2.64
CA LYS A 172 -19.64 -1.07 3.00
C LYS A 172 -19.33 0.10 2.05
N LEU A 173 -18.05 0.30 1.73
CA LEU A 173 -17.64 1.37 0.82
C LEU A 173 -18.23 1.20 -0.58
N PHE A 174 -18.13 0.01 -1.18
CA PHE A 174 -18.75 -0.25 -2.48
C PHE A 174 -20.27 -0.08 -2.43
N LYS A 175 -20.92 -0.55 -1.36
CA LYS A 175 -22.36 -0.37 -1.16
C LYS A 175 -22.74 1.11 -1.17
N TRP A 176 -22.10 1.90 -0.32
CA TRP A 176 -22.42 3.32 -0.17
C TRP A 176 -22.02 4.14 -1.41
N LEU A 177 -20.94 3.77 -2.10
CA LEU A 177 -20.59 4.37 -3.39
C LEU A 177 -21.65 4.09 -4.45
N SER A 178 -22.15 2.86 -4.58
CA SER A 178 -23.21 2.53 -5.53
C SER A 178 -24.47 3.38 -5.24
N MET A 179 -24.90 3.40 -3.99
CA MET A 179 -26.07 4.17 -3.56
C MET A 179 -25.89 5.68 -3.79
N GLY A 180 -24.69 6.21 -3.54
CA GLY A 180 -24.35 7.61 -3.77
C GLY A 180 -24.37 8.02 -5.25
N LEU A 181 -24.20 7.06 -6.16
CA LEU A 181 -24.38 7.22 -7.59
C LEU A 181 -25.84 7.02 -8.06
N GLY A 182 -26.77 6.74 -7.14
CA GLY A 182 -28.16 6.41 -7.47
C GLY A 182 -28.35 5.01 -8.04
N LEU A 183 -27.40 4.10 -7.79
CA LEU A 183 -27.44 2.70 -8.22
C LEU A 183 -27.88 1.79 -7.07
N GLU A 184 -28.30 0.57 -7.43
CA GLU A 184 -28.51 -0.50 -6.44
C GLU A 184 -27.21 -0.82 -5.70
N ALA A 185 -27.32 -1.18 -4.42
CA ALA A 185 -26.20 -1.32 -3.47
C ALA A 185 -25.00 -2.10 -4.02
N ASP A 186 -25.23 -3.22 -4.71
CA ASP A 186 -24.16 -4.14 -5.09
C ASP A 186 -23.54 -3.86 -6.46
N VAL A 187 -24.04 -2.87 -7.22
CA VAL A 187 -23.64 -2.66 -8.62
C VAL A 187 -22.14 -2.48 -8.80
N LEU A 188 -21.50 -1.60 -8.01
CA LEU A 188 -20.06 -1.39 -8.13
C LEU A 188 -19.26 -2.63 -7.72
N LYS A 189 -19.65 -3.30 -6.63
CA LYS A 189 -18.97 -4.53 -6.16
C LYS A 189 -19.03 -5.61 -7.23
N GLN A 190 -20.19 -5.82 -7.86
CA GLN A 190 -20.33 -6.77 -8.96
C GLN A 190 -19.50 -6.37 -10.19
N GLY A 191 -19.45 -5.07 -10.51
CA GLY A 191 -18.66 -4.55 -11.63
C GLY A 191 -17.15 -4.80 -11.51
N VAL A 192 -16.63 -4.96 -10.29
CA VAL A 192 -15.19 -5.17 -10.03
C VAL A 192 -14.83 -6.62 -9.68
N GLY A 193 -15.75 -7.56 -9.88
CA GLY A 193 -15.51 -9.00 -9.68
C GLY A 193 -16.35 -9.66 -8.58
N GLY A 194 -17.21 -8.92 -7.89
CA GLY A 194 -18.14 -9.48 -6.90
C GLY A 194 -17.40 -10.15 -5.74
N GLU A 195 -17.71 -11.43 -5.50
CA GLU A 195 -17.03 -12.23 -4.46
C GLU A 195 -15.63 -12.72 -4.88
N GLU A 196 -15.33 -12.70 -6.18
CA GLU A 196 -14.03 -13.09 -6.76
C GLU A 196 -13.05 -11.91 -6.85
N ILE A 197 -13.42 -10.74 -6.34
CA ILE A 197 -12.52 -9.59 -6.28
C ILE A 197 -11.24 -9.97 -5.51
N GLU A 198 -10.09 -9.76 -6.14
CA GLU A 198 -8.79 -10.06 -5.54
C GLU A 198 -8.33 -8.93 -4.61
N TYR A 199 -7.86 -9.27 -3.42
CA TYR A 199 -7.22 -8.32 -2.51
C TYR A 199 -5.71 -8.59 -2.50
N LEU A 200 -4.96 -7.53 -2.76
CA LEU A 200 -3.50 -7.53 -2.79
C LEU A 200 -3.00 -6.70 -1.61
N MET A 201 -2.05 -7.24 -0.84
CA MET A 201 -1.36 -6.49 0.19
C MET A 201 0.02 -6.06 -0.29
N LYS A 202 0.32 -4.77 -0.12
CA LYS A 202 1.65 -4.20 -0.33
C LYS A 202 2.16 -3.60 0.97
N ILE A 203 3.15 -4.25 1.57
CA ILE A 203 3.89 -3.67 2.69
C ILE A 203 5.03 -2.87 2.09
N ASN A 204 4.99 -1.54 2.20
CA ASN A 204 6.07 -0.66 1.74
C ASN A 204 7.02 -0.37 2.91
N TYR A 205 8.31 -0.50 2.67
CA TYR A 205 9.35 -0.14 3.62
C TYR A 205 10.21 0.98 3.04
N TYR A 206 10.15 2.15 3.69
CA TYR A 206 10.87 3.35 3.33
C TYR A 206 12.03 3.56 4.30
N PRO A 207 13.24 3.04 3.99
CA PRO A 207 14.38 3.23 4.88
C PRO A 207 14.79 4.71 4.96
N PRO A 208 15.53 5.10 6.02
CA PRO A 208 16.14 6.43 6.12
C PRO A 208 16.93 6.79 4.85
N CYS A 209 16.85 8.06 4.44
CA CYS A 209 17.53 8.58 3.27
C CYS A 209 18.39 9.79 3.65
N PRO A 210 19.68 9.84 3.27
CA PRO A 210 20.53 11.02 3.52
C PRO A 210 20.15 12.22 2.65
N ARG A 211 19.54 11.97 1.47
CA ARG A 211 19.15 13.00 0.50
C ARG A 211 17.66 12.90 0.13
N PRO A 212 16.75 13.08 1.10
CA PRO A 212 15.31 13.00 0.86
C PRO A 212 14.81 14.10 -0.10
N ASP A 213 15.59 15.16 -0.26
CA ASP A 213 15.38 16.25 -1.20
C ASP A 213 15.51 15.83 -2.67
N LEU A 214 16.19 14.70 -2.95
CA LEU A 214 16.53 14.25 -4.30
C LEU A 214 15.82 12.97 -4.77
N THR A 215 15.15 12.24 -3.88
CA THR A 215 14.58 10.91 -4.20
C THR A 215 13.15 10.76 -3.72
N LEU A 216 12.41 9.82 -4.30
CA LEU A 216 11.05 9.47 -3.90
C LEU A 216 11.00 8.04 -3.36
N GLY A 217 10.27 7.83 -2.26
CA GLY A 217 9.90 6.49 -1.81
C GLY A 217 8.92 5.82 -2.77
N VAL A 218 8.01 6.60 -3.37
CA VAL A 218 7.12 6.18 -4.45
C VAL A 218 6.95 7.32 -5.43
N THR A 219 7.07 7.04 -6.72
CA THR A 219 6.84 8.02 -7.79
C THR A 219 5.38 8.46 -7.81
N SER A 220 5.10 9.66 -8.34
CA SER A 220 3.72 10.09 -8.62
C SER A 220 3.02 9.06 -9.51
N HIS A 221 1.82 8.64 -9.11
CA HIS A 221 0.99 7.68 -9.83
C HIS A 221 -0.46 7.75 -9.34
N THR A 222 -1.35 7.16 -10.12
CA THR A 222 -2.70 6.78 -9.68
C THR A 222 -2.74 5.27 -9.48
N ASP A 223 -3.48 4.82 -8.48
CA ASP A 223 -3.68 3.40 -8.26
C ASP A 223 -4.47 2.76 -9.40
N LEU A 224 -4.08 1.53 -9.76
CA LEU A 224 -4.78 0.71 -10.77
C LEU A 224 -5.90 -0.15 -10.17
N SER A 225 -6.01 -0.17 -8.83
CA SER A 225 -7.04 -0.90 -8.10
C SER A 225 -8.40 -0.22 -8.28
N ALA A 226 -9.47 -0.97 -8.06
CA ALA A 226 -10.80 -0.38 -7.89
C ALA A 226 -10.88 0.48 -6.61
N MET A 227 -10.15 0.08 -5.57
CA MET A 227 -10.09 0.76 -4.28
C MET A 227 -8.81 0.36 -3.54
N THR A 228 -8.22 1.30 -2.81
CA THR A 228 -7.06 1.06 -1.93
C THR A 228 -7.43 1.46 -0.51
N VAL A 229 -7.19 0.56 0.45
CA VAL A 229 -7.24 0.87 1.88
C VAL A 229 -5.81 0.95 2.39
N LEU A 230 -5.38 2.15 2.77
CA LEU A 230 -4.05 2.40 3.30
C LEU A 230 -4.08 2.38 4.83
N VAL A 231 -3.21 1.55 5.42
CA VAL A 231 -2.82 1.67 6.83
C VAL A 231 -1.46 2.38 6.85
N PRO A 232 -1.36 3.57 7.45
CA PRO A 232 -0.11 4.34 7.51
C PRO A 232 0.92 3.74 8.47
#